data_AF-A0A7S3WF19-F1
#
_entry.id   AF-A0A7S3WF19-F1
#
_cell.length_a   1.000
_cell.length_b   1.000
_cell.length_c   1.000
_cell.angle_alpha   90.00
_cell.angle_beta   90.00
_cell.angle_gamma   90.00
#
_symmetry.space_group_name_H-M   'P 1'
#
loop_
_entity.id
_entity.type
_entity.pdbx_description
1 polymer ?
#
loop_
_entity_poly.entity_id
_entity_poly.type
_entity_poly.pdbx_seq_one_letter_code
_entity_poly.pdbx_strand_id
1 'polypeptide(L)'
;PAAGGGGCGGPGGERLEKAVRQLMEAMTVALRQGRCATLAASVCGAKAGEAASLILSLDRLPASGGRLSAAVGGEALASLMSRVEDVLRDMAAAVSDTAEHAMATALAATDVARKSKALRALVAATEGAAAAGSEGESESEGASESDTDAEEDRKGEGEERAAEAEEAEEAPLAAPRPEGTAAAAVEARLKQALAGDGLPLEAPAASRGTPAN
;
A
#
# COMPACT_ATOMS: atom_id res chain seq x y z
N PRO A 1 18.01 43.07 -31.61
CA PRO A 1 17.90 41.89 -30.73
C PRO A 1 16.51 41.83 -30.08
N ALA A 2 15.58 41.14 -30.75
CA ALA A 2 14.25 40.90 -30.22
C ALA A 2 14.34 39.83 -29.12
N ALA A 3 13.91 40.20 -27.91
CA ALA A 3 13.74 39.26 -26.81
C ALA A 3 12.51 38.39 -27.08
N GLY A 4 12.71 37.25 -27.74
CA GLY A 4 11.72 36.18 -27.83
C GLY A 4 11.58 35.48 -26.49
N GLY A 5 10.93 36.14 -25.53
CA GLY A 5 10.52 35.53 -24.28
C GLY A 5 9.30 34.65 -24.52
N GLY A 6 9.53 33.42 -24.97
CA GLY A 6 8.52 32.36 -24.98
C GLY A 6 8.15 31.99 -23.55
N GLY A 7 7.27 32.79 -22.94
CA GLY A 7 6.76 32.57 -21.62
C GLY A 7 5.82 31.37 -21.63
N CYS A 8 6.36 30.18 -21.33
CA CYS A 8 5.59 29.00 -20.91
C CYS A 8 4.95 29.22 -19.52
N GLY A 9 4.44 30.42 -19.23
CA GLY A 9 3.88 30.86 -17.95
C GLY A 9 2.39 31.12 -18.05
N GLY A 10 1.65 30.29 -18.80
CA GLY A 10 0.20 30.35 -18.80
C GLY A 10 -0.38 29.86 -17.46
N PRO A 11 -1.58 30.30 -17.06
CA PRO A 11 -2.25 29.86 -15.82
C PRO A 11 -2.47 28.33 -15.74
N GLY A 12 -2.38 27.60 -16.86
CA GLY A 12 -2.34 26.14 -16.90
C GLY A 12 -0.99 25.53 -16.49
N GLY A 13 0.12 26.18 -16.81
CA GLY A 13 1.48 25.73 -16.46
C GLY A 13 1.72 25.78 -14.96
N GLU A 14 1.37 26.90 -14.31
CA GLU A 14 1.52 27.05 -12.85
C GLU A 14 0.67 26.03 -12.05
N ARG A 15 -0.53 25.70 -12.56
CA ARG A 15 -1.41 24.68 -11.96
C ARG A 15 -0.83 23.28 -12.11
N LEU A 16 -0.25 22.97 -13.28
CA LEU A 16 0.40 21.69 -13.55
C LEU A 16 1.64 21.52 -12.66
N GLU A 17 2.52 22.53 -12.60
CA GLU A 17 3.71 22.51 -11.74
C GLU A 17 3.35 22.31 -10.27
N LYS A 18 2.31 22.99 -9.79
CA LYS A 18 1.81 22.81 -8.42
C LYS A 18 1.29 21.40 -8.19
N ALA A 19 0.55 20.82 -9.14
CA ALA A 19 0.05 19.45 -9.04
C ALA A 19 1.18 18.41 -9.04
N VAL A 20 2.21 18.60 -9.86
CA VAL A 20 3.42 17.75 -9.88
C VAL A 20 4.15 17.84 -8.53
N ARG A 21 4.33 19.05 -7.98
CA ARG A 21 4.95 19.24 -6.66
C ARG A 21 4.17 18.53 -5.56
N GLN A 22 2.85 18.69 -5.54
CA GLN A 22 1.96 18.02 -4.57
C GLN A 22 2.02 16.50 -4.69
N LEU A 23 2.13 15.96 -5.90
CA LEU A 23 2.30 14.52 -6.12
C LEU A 23 3.66 14.04 -5.59
N MET A 24 4.74 14.75 -5.87
CA MET A 24 6.09 14.40 -5.37
C MET A 24 6.15 14.44 -3.83
N GLU A 25 5.54 15.44 -3.20
CA GLU A 25 5.42 15.52 -1.75
C GLU A 25 4.65 14.31 -1.19
N ALA A 26 3.52 13.95 -1.81
CA ALA A 26 2.73 12.79 -1.41
C ALA A 26 3.50 11.48 -1.56
N MET A 27 4.23 11.31 -2.66
CA MET A 27 5.08 10.13 -2.87
C MET A 27 6.19 10.04 -1.82
N THR A 28 6.80 11.17 -1.47
CA THR A 28 7.84 11.21 -0.42
C THR A 28 7.28 10.79 0.93
N VAL A 29 6.07 11.24 1.28
CA VAL A 29 5.37 10.81 2.50
C VAL A 29 5.04 9.32 2.45
N ALA A 30 4.50 8.82 1.34
CA ALA A 30 4.18 7.41 1.16
C ALA A 30 5.41 6.51 1.27
N LEU A 31 6.55 6.91 0.70
CA LEU A 31 7.81 6.18 0.83
C LEU A 31 8.33 6.16 2.26
N ARG A 32 8.23 7.28 3.00
CA ARG A 32 8.59 7.32 4.42
C ARG A 32 7.71 6.40 5.25
N GLN A 33 6.39 6.45 5.03
CA GLN A 33 5.44 5.58 5.73
C GLN A 33 5.68 4.10 5.40
N GLY A 34 5.92 3.77 4.12
CA GLY A 34 6.26 2.41 3.72
C GLY A 34 7.51 1.90 4.42
N ARG A 35 8.55 2.72 4.58
CA ARG A 35 9.75 2.34 5.35
C ARG A 35 9.43 2.07 6.83
N CYS A 36 8.61 2.91 7.46
CA CYS A 36 8.16 2.69 8.84
C CYS A 36 7.37 1.38 8.96
N ALA A 37 6.47 1.09 8.02
CA ALA A 37 5.71 -0.15 7.99
C ALA A 37 6.61 -1.38 7.83
N THR A 38 7.61 -1.33 6.95
CA THR A 38 8.58 -2.43 6.79
C THR A 38 9.37 -2.68 8.07
N LEU A 39 9.82 -1.61 8.74
CA LEU A 39 10.53 -1.73 10.02
C LEU A 39 9.63 -2.33 11.11
N ALA A 40 8.40 -1.84 11.26
CA ALA A 40 7.44 -2.38 12.22
C ALA A 40 7.14 -3.86 11.94
N ALA A 41 6.90 -4.22 10.67
CA ALA A 41 6.69 -5.61 10.26
C ALA A 41 7.89 -6.51 10.58
N SER A 42 9.12 -6.00 10.42
CA SER A 42 10.33 -6.77 10.76
C SER A 42 10.44 -7.05 12.27
N VAL A 43 10.08 -6.07 13.12
CA VAL A 43 10.05 -6.24 14.58
C VAL A 43 8.95 -7.23 14.97
N CYS A 44 7.76 -7.11 14.39
CA CYS A 44 6.67 -8.05 14.59
C CYS A 44 7.07 -9.48 14.18
N GLY A 45 7.76 -9.64 13.05
CA GLY A 45 8.27 -10.93 12.59
C GLY A 45 9.30 -11.53 13.55
N ALA A 46 10.22 -10.72 14.09
CA ALA A 46 11.18 -11.17 15.09
C ALA A 46 10.49 -11.65 16.38
N LYS A 47 9.49 -10.90 16.86
CA LYS A 47 8.68 -11.25 18.04
C LYS A 47 7.84 -12.51 17.83
N ALA A 48 7.26 -12.68 16.64
CA ALA A 48 6.57 -13.91 16.28
C ALA A 48 7.53 -15.12 16.27
N GLY A 49 8.78 -14.94 15.82
CA GLY A 49 9.83 -15.96 15.89
C GLY A 49 10.19 -16.35 17.33
N GLU A 50 10.34 -15.37 18.23
CA GLU A 50 10.56 -15.62 19.67
C GLU A 50 9.40 -16.42 20.28
N ALA A 51 8.16 -16.02 19.99
CA ALA A 51 6.96 -16.71 20.46
C ALA A 51 6.88 -18.15 19.93
N ALA A 52 7.14 -18.36 18.63
CA ALA A 52 7.14 -19.69 18.03
C ALA A 52 8.19 -20.61 18.66
N SER A 53 9.41 -20.10 18.90
CA SER A 53 10.48 -20.84 19.58
C SER A 53 10.10 -21.25 21.01
N LEU A 54 9.43 -20.35 21.75
CA LEU A 54 8.91 -20.65 23.08
C LEU A 54 7.82 -21.71 23.04
N ILE A 55 6.84 -21.60 22.13
CA ILE A 55 5.76 -22.58 21.97
C ILE A 55 6.32 -23.97 21.64
N LEU A 56 7.27 -24.06 20.70
CA LEU A 56 7.93 -25.33 20.36
C LEU A 56 8.73 -25.91 21.54
N SER A 57 9.26 -25.05 22.41
CA SER A 57 9.96 -25.48 23.64
C SER A 57 8.98 -25.99 24.69
N LEU A 58 7.81 -25.36 24.81
CA LEU A 58 6.73 -25.79 25.71
C LEU A 58 6.09 -27.10 25.26
N ASP A 59 5.91 -27.30 23.96
CA ASP A 59 5.33 -28.53 23.38
C ASP A 59 6.18 -29.77 23.68
N ARG A 60 7.50 -29.60 23.86
CA ARG A 60 8.41 -30.67 24.27
C ARG A 60 8.31 -31.07 25.73
N LEU A 61 7.55 -30.33 26.54
CA LEU A 61 7.40 -30.62 27.96
C LEU A 61 6.29 -31.65 28.21
N PRO A 62 6.45 -32.56 29.18
CA PRO A 62 5.45 -33.58 29.46
C PRO A 62 4.14 -32.98 29.99
N ALA A 63 3.01 -33.27 29.33
CA ALA A 63 1.68 -32.72 29.66
C ALA A 63 1.20 -32.94 31.11
N SER A 64 1.80 -33.89 31.85
CA SER A 64 1.49 -34.12 33.26
C SER A 64 2.16 -33.06 34.15
N GLY A 65 1.41 -32.01 34.52
CA GLY A 65 1.90 -30.89 35.36
C GLY A 65 2.56 -31.30 36.67
N GLY A 66 2.14 -32.42 37.28
CA GLY A 66 2.77 -32.96 38.50
C GLY A 66 4.19 -33.51 38.29
N ARG A 67 4.49 -34.10 37.12
CA ARG A 67 5.86 -34.57 36.78
C ARG A 67 6.74 -33.42 36.31
N LEU A 68 6.15 -32.41 35.71
CA LEU A 68 6.83 -31.25 35.15
C LEU A 68 7.28 -30.29 36.27
N SER A 69 6.42 -29.98 37.24
CA SER A 69 6.81 -29.21 38.43
C SER A 69 7.86 -29.92 39.28
N ALA A 70 7.82 -31.26 39.36
CA ALA A 70 8.80 -32.05 40.09
C ALA A 70 10.16 -32.15 39.36
N ALA A 71 10.16 -32.12 38.01
CA ALA A 71 11.37 -32.22 37.20
C ALA A 71 12.07 -30.88 36.95
N VAL A 72 11.29 -29.80 36.80
CA VAL A 72 11.79 -28.45 36.44
C VAL A 72 11.89 -27.54 37.67
N GLY A 73 11.11 -27.82 38.72
CA GLY A 73 10.95 -26.95 39.88
C GLY A 73 9.90 -25.85 39.64
N GLY A 74 9.16 -25.50 40.70
CA GLY A 74 8.07 -24.53 40.60
C GLY A 74 8.52 -23.11 40.22
N GLU A 75 9.71 -22.69 40.66
CA GLU A 75 10.24 -21.36 40.37
C GLU A 75 10.68 -21.19 38.92
N ALA A 76 11.30 -22.22 38.32
CA ALA A 76 11.66 -22.21 36.90
C ALA A 76 10.42 -22.27 36.00
N LEU A 77 9.37 -23.00 36.40
CA LEU A 77 8.09 -23.00 35.70
C LEU A 77 7.39 -21.62 35.79
N ALA A 78 7.40 -20.99 36.97
CA ALA A 78 6.84 -19.65 37.15
C ALA A 78 7.61 -18.59 36.32
N SER A 79 8.94 -18.67 36.30
CA SER A 79 9.79 -17.81 35.46
C SER A 79 9.51 -18.01 33.97
N LEU A 80 9.32 -19.26 33.52
CA LEU A 80 8.96 -19.56 32.14
C LEU A 80 7.60 -18.98 31.77
N MET A 81 6.59 -19.12 32.63
CA MET A 81 5.25 -18.57 32.38
C MET A 81 5.27 -17.03 32.34
N SER A 82 6.01 -16.38 33.24
CA SER A 82 6.22 -14.92 33.17
C SER A 82 6.84 -14.51 31.84
N ARG A 83 7.85 -15.25 31.36
CA ARG A 83 8.48 -14.98 30.08
C ARG A 83 7.53 -15.18 28.89
N VAL A 84 6.65 -16.17 28.94
CA VAL A 84 5.62 -16.39 27.92
C VAL A 84 4.64 -15.23 27.88
N GLU A 85 4.16 -14.78 29.04
CA GLU A 85 3.28 -13.61 29.15
C GLU A 85 3.94 -12.35 28.58
N ASP A 86 5.22 -12.11 28.90
CA ASP A 86 5.98 -10.97 28.40
C ASP A 86 6.13 -11.01 26.87
N VAL A 87 6.47 -12.17 26.30
CA VAL A 87 6.60 -12.34 24.85
C VAL A 87 5.26 -12.17 24.13
N LEU A 88 4.17 -12.70 24.69
CA LEU A 88 2.84 -12.50 24.12
C LEU A 88 2.40 -11.03 24.18
N ARG A 89 2.73 -10.32 25.26
CA ARG A 89 2.47 -8.88 25.40
C ARG A 89 3.28 -8.06 24.39
N ASP A 90 4.57 -8.35 24.26
CA ASP A 90 5.46 -7.72 23.28
C ASP A 90 4.97 -7.97 21.84
N MET A 91 4.54 -9.20 21.54
CA MET A 91 4.00 -9.55 20.22
C MET A 91 2.69 -8.79 19.94
N ALA A 92 1.79 -8.70 20.92
CA ALA A 92 0.55 -7.96 20.77
C ALA A 92 0.80 -6.45 20.51
N ALA A 93 1.77 -5.87 21.20
CA ALA A 93 2.21 -4.49 20.97
C ALA A 93 2.81 -4.33 19.56
N ALA A 94 3.73 -5.21 19.15
CA ALA A 94 4.37 -5.15 17.84
C ALA A 94 3.36 -5.34 16.67
N VAL A 95 2.34 -6.19 16.84
CA VAL A 95 1.25 -6.35 15.87
C VAL A 95 0.43 -5.06 15.78
N SER A 96 0.14 -4.42 16.91
CA SER A 96 -0.63 -3.18 16.96
C SER A 96 0.11 -2.05 16.24
N ASP A 97 1.40 -1.85 16.56
CA ASP A 97 2.25 -0.85 15.89
C ASP A 97 2.35 -1.11 14.38
N THR A 98 2.49 -2.38 13.99
CA THR A 98 2.53 -2.77 12.58
C THR A 98 1.22 -2.45 11.87
N ALA A 99 0.07 -2.70 12.53
CA ALA A 99 -1.23 -2.37 11.97
C ALA A 99 -1.41 -0.86 11.79
N GLU A 100 -0.97 -0.04 12.74
CA GLU A 100 -0.99 1.42 12.63
C GLU A 100 -0.17 1.91 11.44
N HIS A 101 1.06 1.41 11.29
CA HIS A 101 1.92 1.78 10.17
C HIS A 101 1.40 1.27 8.81
N ALA A 102 0.77 0.09 8.77
CA ALA A 102 0.11 -0.42 7.58
C ALA A 102 -1.07 0.48 7.15
N MET A 103 -1.90 0.91 8.11
CA MET A 103 -2.99 1.85 7.85
C MET A 103 -2.48 3.21 7.37
N ALA A 104 -1.46 3.77 8.03
CA ALA A 104 -0.85 5.04 7.62
C ALA A 104 -0.26 4.98 6.21
N THR A 105 0.38 3.85 5.86
CA THR A 105 0.91 3.61 4.51
C THR A 105 -0.21 3.48 3.48
N ALA A 106 -1.29 2.78 3.80
CA ALA A 106 -2.46 2.67 2.93
C ALA A 106 -3.08 4.05 2.66
N LEU A 107 -3.26 4.88 3.68
CA LEU A 107 -3.76 6.25 3.52
C LEU A 107 -2.82 7.10 2.64
N ALA A 108 -1.51 7.03 2.87
CA ALA A 108 -0.55 7.74 2.03
C ALA A 108 -0.60 7.28 0.56
N ALA A 109 -0.75 5.97 0.31
CA ALA A 109 -0.92 5.43 -1.03
C ALA A 109 -2.23 5.91 -1.70
N THR A 110 -3.34 5.98 -0.94
CA THR A 110 -4.60 6.55 -1.48
C THR A 110 -4.47 8.02 -1.85
N ASP A 111 -3.69 8.81 -1.09
CA ASP A 111 -3.49 10.22 -1.39
C ASP A 111 -2.60 10.42 -2.63
N VAL A 112 -1.58 9.58 -2.82
CA VAL A 112 -0.81 9.51 -4.07
C VAL A 112 -1.70 9.13 -5.25
N ALA A 113 -2.58 8.14 -5.09
CA ALA A 113 -3.52 7.73 -6.13
C ALA A 113 -4.49 8.88 -6.51
N ARG A 114 -5.01 9.60 -5.51
CA ARG A 114 -5.86 10.77 -5.73
C ARG A 114 -5.13 11.88 -6.48
N LYS A 115 -3.92 12.24 -6.03
CA LYS A 115 -3.12 13.31 -6.63
C LYS A 115 -2.64 12.97 -8.03
N SER A 116 -2.25 11.71 -8.28
CA SER A 116 -1.88 11.26 -9.62
C SER A 116 -3.06 11.28 -10.59
N LYS A 117 -4.27 10.91 -10.14
CA LYS A 117 -5.49 11.05 -10.94
C LYS A 117 -5.79 12.51 -11.28
N ALA A 118 -5.67 13.41 -10.30
CA ALA A 118 -5.84 14.85 -10.51
C ALA A 118 -4.82 15.42 -11.51
N LEU A 119 -3.56 15.00 -11.40
CA LEU A 119 -2.51 15.39 -12.34
C LEU A 119 -2.80 14.91 -13.76
N ARG A 120 -3.22 13.65 -13.95
CA ARG A 120 -3.60 13.12 -15.28
C ARG A 120 -4.77 13.91 -15.89
N ALA A 121 -5.77 14.28 -15.08
CA ALA A 121 -6.88 15.09 -15.55
C ALA A 121 -6.43 16.49 -15.97
N LEU A 122 -5.49 17.11 -15.25
CA LEU A 122 -4.90 18.41 -15.64
C LEU A 122 -4.11 18.31 -16.95
N VAL A 123 -3.29 17.28 -17.10
CA VAL A 123 -2.52 17.02 -18.34
C VAL A 123 -3.47 16.86 -19.54
N ALA A 124 -4.49 16.00 -19.40
CA ALA A 124 -5.48 15.80 -20.46
C ALA A 124 -6.25 17.08 -20.82
N ALA A 125 -6.57 17.92 -19.82
CA ALA A 125 -7.23 19.21 -20.06
C ALA A 125 -6.31 20.20 -20.79
N THR A 126 -5.00 20.20 -20.51
CA THR A 126 -4.04 21.06 -21.21
C THR A 126 -3.78 20.60 -22.64
N GLU A 127 -3.76 19.29 -22.90
CA GLU A 127 -3.59 18.73 -24.24
C GLU A 127 -4.85 18.93 -25.11
N GLY A 128 -6.05 18.76 -24.53
CA GLY A 128 -7.31 19.02 -25.22
C GLY A 128 -7.55 20.50 -25.56
N ALA A 129 -7.09 21.42 -24.70
CA ALA A 129 -7.15 22.86 -24.98
C ALA A 129 -6.17 23.30 -26.08
N ALA A 130 -5.02 22.63 -26.22
CA ALA A 130 -4.07 22.91 -27.29
C ALA A 130 -4.59 22.47 -28.67
N ALA A 131 -5.40 21.39 -28.74
CA ALA A 131 -6.02 20.94 -29.99
C ALA A 131 -7.15 21.88 -30.48
N ALA A 132 -7.95 22.44 -29.57
CA ALA A 132 -9.05 23.36 -29.91
C ALA A 132 -8.61 24.78 -30.31
N GLY A 133 -7.36 25.15 -30.06
CA GLY A 133 -6.77 26.43 -30.48
C GLY A 133 -6.11 26.42 -31.86
N SER A 134 -6.15 25.29 -32.57
CA SER A 134 -5.49 25.08 -33.88
C SER A 134 -6.45 25.14 -35.08
N GLU A 135 -7.72 25.48 -34.89
CA GLU A 135 -8.70 25.62 -35.97
C GLU A 135 -8.96 27.12 -36.24
N GLY A 136 -8.04 27.74 -36.96
CA GLY A 136 -8.11 29.16 -37.33
C GLY A 136 -7.17 29.51 -38.47
N GLU A 137 -7.72 29.45 -39.69
CA GLU A 137 -7.26 30.04 -40.96
C GLU A 137 -6.00 29.49 -41.63
N SER A 138 -6.21 28.68 -42.67
CA SER A 138 -5.49 28.83 -43.95
C SER A 138 -6.30 28.20 -45.09
N GLU A 139 -7.15 28.99 -45.71
CA GLU A 139 -7.54 28.81 -47.10
C GLU A 139 -6.53 29.62 -47.95
N SER A 140 -5.69 28.94 -48.74
CA SER A 140 -5.50 29.27 -50.16
C SER A 140 -4.63 28.22 -50.84
N GLU A 141 -5.26 27.50 -51.77
CA GLU A 141 -4.80 27.11 -53.11
C GLU A 141 -3.32 26.76 -53.33
N GLY A 142 -3.10 25.53 -53.77
CA GLY A 142 -1.85 25.07 -54.37
C GLY A 142 -1.97 23.64 -54.86
N ALA A 143 -2.68 23.45 -55.97
CA ALA A 143 -2.66 22.20 -56.71
C ALA A 143 -1.23 21.93 -57.21
N SER A 144 -0.72 20.72 -56.96
CA SER A 144 0.38 20.16 -57.73
C SER A 144 0.23 18.65 -57.71
N GLU A 145 -0.21 18.12 -58.85
CA GLU A 145 -0.28 16.70 -59.17
C GLU A 145 1.13 16.17 -59.45
N SER A 146 1.48 15.01 -58.92
CA SER A 146 2.39 14.07 -59.58
C SER A 146 2.22 12.65 -59.05
N ASP A 147 1.97 11.76 -60.01
CA ASP A 147 1.71 10.33 -59.93
C ASP A 147 2.89 9.45 -59.46
N THR A 148 2.52 8.32 -58.84
CA THR A 148 3.10 6.94 -58.87
C THR A 148 4.58 6.74 -58.51
N ASP A 149 4.97 5.79 -57.66
CA ASP A 149 4.78 4.35 -57.84
C ASP A 149 4.73 3.55 -56.52
N ALA A 150 3.99 2.45 -56.58
CA ALA A 150 3.98 1.37 -55.61
C ALA A 150 5.22 0.48 -55.80
N GLU A 151 5.75 -0.09 -54.71
CA GLU A 151 6.29 -1.45 -54.71
C GLU A 151 6.22 -2.04 -53.29
N GLU A 152 5.86 -3.32 -53.28
CA GLU A 152 5.82 -4.28 -52.18
C GLU A 152 7.21 -4.44 -51.54
N ASP A 153 7.31 -4.83 -50.27
CA ASP A 153 7.45 -6.25 -49.94
C ASP A 153 7.52 -6.49 -48.42
N ARG A 154 7.25 -7.74 -48.12
CA ARG A 154 6.89 -8.36 -46.86
C ARG A 154 8.05 -8.50 -45.86
N LYS A 155 7.63 -8.85 -44.65
CA LYS A 155 8.16 -9.96 -43.83
C LYS A 155 8.94 -9.54 -42.59
N GLY A 156 8.23 -9.62 -41.46
CA GLY A 156 8.78 -9.55 -40.11
C GLY A 156 7.86 -10.26 -39.11
N GLU A 157 7.35 -11.44 -39.48
CA GLU A 157 6.84 -12.41 -38.51
C GLU A 157 8.04 -13.02 -37.77
N GLY A 158 8.08 -12.80 -36.46
CA GLY A 158 9.00 -13.45 -35.53
C GLY A 158 8.17 -14.13 -34.45
N GLU A 159 7.65 -15.30 -34.79
CA GLU A 159 6.96 -16.24 -33.91
C GLU A 159 7.98 -17.12 -33.15
N GLU A 160 7.61 -17.45 -31.91
CA GLU A 160 8.03 -18.59 -31.09
C GLU A 160 9.46 -18.72 -30.52
N ARG A 161 9.51 -18.78 -29.18
CA ARG A 161 9.76 -20.01 -28.38
C ARG A 161 9.52 -19.67 -26.90
N ALA A 162 8.49 -20.15 -26.22
CA ALA A 162 8.23 -21.55 -25.84
C ALA A 162 9.48 -22.19 -25.21
N ALA A 163 9.57 -22.05 -23.89
CA ALA A 163 10.33 -22.94 -23.03
C ALA A 163 9.37 -23.41 -21.93
N GLU A 164 8.67 -24.49 -22.21
CA GLU A 164 8.19 -25.45 -21.21
C GLU A 164 9.37 -26.31 -20.75
N ALA A 165 9.53 -26.44 -19.44
CA ALA A 165 10.12 -27.55 -18.68
C ALA A 165 10.06 -27.10 -17.21
N GLU A 166 9.55 -27.84 -16.23
CA GLU A 166 9.12 -29.23 -16.17
C GLU A 166 8.23 -29.34 -14.92
N GLU A 167 7.23 -30.20 -15.03
CA GLU A 167 6.35 -30.70 -13.98
C GLU A 167 7.15 -31.24 -12.78
N ALA A 168 6.82 -30.79 -11.57
CA ALA A 168 6.98 -31.61 -10.38
C ALA A 168 5.58 -31.80 -9.79
N GLU A 169 5.02 -32.99 -10.03
CA GLU A 169 3.86 -33.50 -9.30
C GLU A 169 4.12 -33.41 -7.79
N GLU A 170 3.23 -32.73 -7.06
CA GLU A 170 2.76 -33.26 -5.78
C GLU A 170 1.35 -32.75 -5.47
N ALA A 171 0.48 -33.69 -5.11
CA ALA A 171 -0.96 -33.56 -4.89
C ALA A 171 -1.31 -32.70 -3.63
N PRO A 172 -2.59 -32.32 -3.44
CA PRO A 172 -2.99 -31.10 -2.74
C PRO A 172 -3.10 -31.30 -1.22
N LEU A 173 -2.39 -30.49 -0.45
CA LEU A 173 -2.73 -30.24 0.95
C LEU A 173 -3.55 -28.96 1.04
N ALA A 174 -4.85 -29.14 1.20
CA ALA A 174 -5.82 -28.11 1.51
C ALA A 174 -5.37 -27.34 2.77
N ALA A 175 -4.86 -26.13 2.58
CA ALA A 175 -4.73 -25.16 3.65
C ALA A 175 -6.13 -24.63 3.99
N PRO A 176 -6.55 -24.61 5.27
CA PRO A 176 -7.83 -24.04 5.67
C PRO A 176 -7.83 -22.55 5.34
N ARG A 177 -8.77 -22.13 4.49
CA ARG A 177 -9.11 -20.72 4.31
C ARG A 177 -9.53 -20.16 5.67
N PRO A 178 -8.93 -19.07 6.16
CA PRO A 178 -9.50 -18.34 7.29
C PRO A 178 -10.73 -17.60 6.79
N GLU A 179 -11.86 -18.32 6.71
CA GLU A 179 -13.16 -17.71 6.55
C GLU A 179 -13.54 -16.97 7.84
N GLY A 180 -13.91 -15.71 7.68
CA GLY A 180 -14.78 -15.02 8.63
C GLY A 180 -14.06 -14.40 9.81
N THR A 181 -13.72 -13.11 9.67
CA THR A 181 -14.09 -12.02 10.60
C THR A 181 -13.09 -10.86 10.51
N ALA A 182 -11.79 -11.13 10.57
CA ALA A 182 -10.78 -10.07 10.52
C ALA A 182 -10.64 -9.43 9.13
N ALA A 183 -10.58 -10.24 8.07
CA ALA A 183 -10.50 -9.72 6.70
C ALA A 183 -11.78 -8.95 6.30
N ALA A 184 -12.94 -9.46 6.69
CA ALA A 184 -14.23 -8.82 6.45
C ALA A 184 -14.39 -7.49 7.22
N ALA A 185 -13.88 -7.41 8.46
CA ALA A 185 -13.90 -6.19 9.25
C ALA A 185 -12.97 -5.10 8.65
N VAL A 186 -11.82 -5.50 8.11
CA VAL A 186 -10.90 -4.58 7.42
C VAL A 186 -11.50 -4.10 6.11
N GLU A 187 -12.14 -4.98 5.34
CA GLU A 187 -12.83 -4.62 4.09
C GLU A 187 -14.04 -3.69 4.35
N ALA A 188 -14.80 -3.93 5.43
CA ALA A 188 -15.91 -3.07 5.83
C ALA A 188 -15.43 -1.67 6.25
N ARG A 189 -14.35 -1.57 7.05
CA ARG A 189 -13.75 -0.28 7.42
C ARG A 189 -13.20 0.48 6.23
N LEU A 190 -12.60 -0.22 5.26
CA LEU A 190 -12.08 0.39 4.03
C LEU A 190 -13.22 0.93 3.16
N LYS A 191 -14.32 0.17 3.01
CA LYS A 191 -15.53 0.62 2.31
C LYS A 191 -16.18 1.81 3.01
N GLN A 192 -16.22 1.83 4.34
CA GLN A 192 -16.77 2.95 5.12
C GLN A 192 -15.92 4.22 5.01
N ALA A 193 -14.59 4.10 4.99
CA ALA A 193 -13.69 5.23 4.76
C ALA A 193 -13.77 5.80 3.33
N LEU A 194 -14.11 4.96 2.34
CA LEU A 194 -14.33 5.37 0.95
C LEU A 194 -15.70 5.99 0.70
N ALA A 195 -16.70 5.67 1.52
CA ALA A 195 -18.08 6.13 1.35
C ALA A 195 -18.34 7.59 1.78
N GLY A 196 -17.38 8.25 2.44
CA GLY A 196 -17.39 9.72 2.59
C GLY A 196 -18.59 10.32 3.34
N ASP A 197 -19.31 9.55 4.16
CA ASP A 197 -20.37 10.08 5.02
C ASP A 197 -19.78 10.51 6.37
N GLY A 198 -19.84 11.81 6.61
CA GLY A 198 -19.43 12.39 7.87
C GLY A 198 -20.40 12.08 9.00
N LEU A 199 -19.85 12.18 10.21
CA LEU A 199 -20.46 12.45 11.53
C LEU A 199 -20.68 11.22 12.46
N PRO A 200 -20.68 11.44 13.80
CA PRO A 200 -19.91 12.38 14.60
C PRO A 200 -18.92 11.66 15.52
N LEU A 201 -17.84 12.36 15.91
CA LEU A 201 -17.04 11.97 17.06
C LEU A 201 -17.90 12.17 18.31
N GLU A 202 -18.58 11.12 18.79
CA GLU A 202 -19.02 11.10 20.18
C GLU A 202 -17.79 11.09 21.07
N ALA A 203 -17.54 12.24 21.71
CA ALA A 203 -16.56 12.34 22.78
C ALA A 203 -17.01 11.46 23.95
N PRO A 204 -16.13 10.62 24.54
CA PRO A 204 -16.48 9.91 25.75
C PRO A 204 -16.71 10.94 26.88
N ALA A 205 -17.91 10.86 27.47
CA ALA A 205 -18.31 11.67 28.61
C ALA A 205 -17.25 11.60 29.73
N ALA A 206 -16.65 12.75 30.02
CA ALA A 206 -15.82 12.93 31.19
C ALA A 206 -16.70 12.81 32.44
N SER A 207 -16.70 11.62 33.05
CA SER A 207 -17.16 11.42 34.42
C SER A 207 -16.27 12.22 35.38
N ARG A 208 -16.63 13.48 35.63
CA ARG A 208 -16.11 14.27 36.73
C ARG A 208 -16.69 13.73 38.04
N GLY A 209 -16.00 12.76 38.63
CA GLY A 209 -16.12 12.46 40.05
C GLY A 209 -15.47 13.59 40.84
N THR A 210 -16.28 14.34 41.58
CA THR A 210 -15.84 15.22 42.66
C THR A 210 -15.44 14.37 43.86
N PRO A 211 -14.23 14.52 44.43
CA PRO A 211 -14.00 14.17 45.81
C PRO A 211 -14.24 15.41 46.68
N ALA A 212 -15.23 15.33 47.56
CA ALA A 212 -15.34 16.24 48.71
C ALA A 212 -14.81 15.50 49.94
N ASN A 213 -13.70 15.99 50.49
CA ASN A 213 -13.34 15.85 51.89
C ASN A 213 -12.47 17.05 52.28
#